data_AF-A0A2V6J2P4-F1
#
_entry.id   AF-A0A2V6J2P4-F1
#
_cell.length_a   1.000
_cell.length_b   1.000
_cell.length_c   1.000
_cell.angle_alpha   90.00
_cell.angle_beta   90.00
_cell.angle_gamma   90.00
#
_symmetry.space_group_name_H-M   'P 1'
#
loop_
_entity.id
_entity.type
_entity.pdbx_description
1 polymer ?
#
loop_
_entity_poly.entity_id
_entity_poly.type
_entity_poly.pdbx_seq_one_letter_code
_entity_poly.pdbx_strand_id
1 'polypeptide(L)'
;MRSPETHLPLLQRSPNILLIHGTSLRANWTLSIRQPIFDDMIANEQSRKGISEIEGKVAEGSDEREQDASEFQTSLSRVADREKLPLLLDKARQFAGHYIDSLEERPVFPGEKSLEAMHALVEPLPENPSDPFLVLDQLQEIGAPAVVTQTDGRYFGFVNGGILPVGLAARWMADVWDQNTAHYVMS
;
A
#
# COMPACT_ATOMS: atom_id res chain seq x y z
N MET A 1 43.00 42.50 -9.18
CA MET A 1 42.06 43.17 -8.25
C MET A 1 40.67 42.62 -8.58
N ARG A 2 40.21 41.62 -7.81
CA ARG A 2 39.27 41.71 -6.67
C ARG A 2 37.83 42.06 -7.10
N SER A 3 36.90 41.13 -6.84
CA SER A 3 35.45 41.33 -6.93
C SER A 3 34.90 42.09 -5.73
N PRO A 4 33.60 42.45 -5.78
CA PRO A 4 32.61 41.85 -4.88
C PRO A 4 31.43 41.24 -5.69
N GLU A 5 30.89 40.06 -5.41
CA GLU A 5 30.27 39.60 -4.14
C GLU A 5 29.06 40.46 -3.72
N THR A 6 27.89 40.17 -4.31
CA THR A 6 26.59 40.74 -3.90
C THR A 6 25.67 39.60 -3.46
N HIS A 7 25.46 39.47 -2.15
CA HIS A 7 24.59 38.44 -1.57
C HIS A 7 23.10 38.67 -1.89
N LEU A 8 22.40 37.59 -2.27
CA LEU A 8 20.93 37.53 -2.27
C LEU A 8 20.45 36.76 -1.02
N PRO A 9 19.46 37.27 -0.26
CA PRO A 9 18.99 36.61 0.96
C PRO A 9 18.03 35.44 0.67
N LEU A 10 18.04 34.46 1.58
CA LEU A 10 17.28 33.22 1.51
C LEU A 10 15.78 33.46 1.77
N LEU A 11 14.92 32.91 0.91
CA LEU A 11 13.47 32.84 1.14
C LEU A 11 13.15 31.79 2.22
N GLN A 12 12.71 32.25 3.39
CA GLN A 12 12.17 31.38 4.44
C GLN A 12 10.91 30.66 3.93
N ARG A 13 10.88 29.33 4.07
CA ARG A 13 9.66 28.53 3.88
C ARG A 13 8.82 28.53 5.14
N SER A 14 7.52 28.76 5.00
CA SER A 14 6.52 28.55 6.06
C SER A 14 5.93 27.13 5.98
N PRO A 15 5.87 26.35 7.07
CA PRO A 15 5.05 25.16 7.16
C PRO A 15 3.77 25.44 7.98
N ASN A 16 2.61 25.00 7.48
CA ASN A 16 1.40 24.74 8.28
C ASN A 16 0.29 24.15 7.40
N ILE A 17 0.19 22.82 7.35
CA ILE A 17 -1.06 22.08 7.06
C ILE A 17 -1.12 20.91 8.05
N LEU A 18 -2.29 20.76 8.68
CA LEU A 18 -2.57 19.79 9.74
C LEU A 18 -3.41 18.66 9.14
N LEU A 19 -3.03 17.40 9.37
CA LEU A 19 -3.87 16.23 9.08
C LEU A 19 -4.11 15.42 10.35
N ILE A 20 -5.36 15.01 10.55
CA ILE A 20 -5.87 14.30 11.72
C ILE A 20 -5.93 12.81 11.38
N HIS A 21 -5.45 11.96 12.29
CA HIS A 21 -5.63 10.49 12.21
C HIS A 21 -6.44 9.99 13.41
N GLY A 22 -7.40 9.09 13.17
CA GLY A 22 -8.29 8.54 14.20
C GLY A 22 -7.67 7.38 14.98
N THR A 23 -8.06 7.24 16.24
CA THR A 23 -7.54 6.24 17.20
C THR A 23 -8.48 5.05 17.42
N SER A 24 -7.89 3.89 17.73
CA SER A 24 -8.60 2.63 18.00
C SER A 24 -9.09 2.48 19.45
N LEU A 25 -10.11 1.65 19.66
CA LEU A 25 -10.72 1.33 20.95
C LEU A 25 -10.31 -0.07 21.45
N ARG A 26 -9.99 -0.21 22.74
CA ARG A 26 -10.02 -1.49 23.47
C ARG A 26 -10.76 -1.32 24.80
N ALA A 27 -11.64 -2.27 25.10
CA ALA A 27 -12.48 -2.28 26.31
C ALA A 27 -11.82 -3.10 27.44
N ASN A 28 -12.31 -2.88 28.67
CA ASN A 28 -11.67 -3.27 29.94
C ASN A 28 -12.66 -3.99 30.87
N TRP A 29 -12.25 -5.13 31.45
CA TRP A 29 -13.01 -6.04 32.35
C TRP A 29 -11.98 -6.96 33.06
N THR A 30 -12.02 -7.34 34.35
CA THR A 30 -12.96 -7.19 35.49
C THR A 30 -12.17 -7.27 36.83
N LEU A 31 -12.79 -6.96 37.98
CA LEU A 31 -12.15 -6.84 39.32
C LEU A 31 -12.86 -7.72 40.40
N SER A 32 -12.12 -8.31 41.35
CA SER A 32 -12.57 -8.85 42.69
C SER A 32 -13.42 -10.16 42.71
N ILE A 33 -13.58 -11.00 43.78
CA ILE A 33 -13.21 -11.02 45.22
C ILE A 33 -12.69 -12.43 45.73
N ARG A 34 -11.54 -12.46 46.42
CA ARG A 34 -11.11 -13.21 47.66
C ARG A 34 -11.64 -14.62 48.07
N GLN A 35 -10.71 -15.61 48.07
CA GLN A 35 -10.33 -16.62 49.10
C GLN A 35 -11.34 -17.10 50.18
N PRO A 36 -11.44 -18.43 50.43
CA PRO A 36 -10.63 -19.03 51.51
C PRO A 36 -10.16 -20.49 51.28
N ILE A 37 -8.90 -20.67 50.88
CA ILE A 37 -8.17 -21.95 50.97
C ILE A 37 -6.75 -21.58 51.40
N PHE A 38 -6.29 -21.92 52.61
CA PHE A 38 -4.94 -21.53 53.06
C PHE A 38 -4.08 -22.66 53.66
N ASP A 39 -4.69 -23.73 54.20
CA ASP A 39 -3.91 -24.82 54.83
C ASP A 39 -3.68 -26.03 53.89
N ASP A 40 -4.65 -26.37 53.04
CA ASP A 40 -4.39 -27.18 51.82
C ASP A 40 -3.51 -26.42 50.80
N MET A 41 -3.41 -25.09 50.96
CA MET A 41 -2.76 -24.24 49.96
C MET A 41 -1.25 -24.42 49.98
N ILE A 42 -0.56 -24.49 51.12
CA ILE A 42 0.92 -24.53 51.13
C ILE A 42 1.50 -25.79 50.45
N ALA A 43 0.83 -26.94 50.57
CA ALA A 43 1.24 -28.18 49.87
C ALA A 43 0.89 -28.14 48.36
N ASN A 44 -0.28 -27.56 48.01
CA ASN A 44 -0.71 -27.41 46.62
C ASN A 44 -0.02 -26.22 45.92
N GLU A 45 0.55 -25.27 46.66
CA GLU A 45 1.17 -24.04 46.14
C GLU A 45 2.58 -24.28 45.61
N GLN A 46 3.31 -25.26 46.13
CA GLN A 46 4.57 -25.71 45.49
C GLN A 46 4.30 -26.44 44.18
N SER A 47 3.23 -27.24 44.12
CA SER A 47 2.78 -27.90 42.87
C SER A 47 2.24 -26.89 41.86
N ARG A 48 1.41 -25.93 42.31
CA ARG A 48 0.93 -24.80 41.48
C ARG A 48 2.05 -23.87 41.04
N LYS A 49 3.09 -23.62 41.84
CA LYS A 49 4.26 -22.84 41.40
C LYS A 49 5.00 -23.57 40.29
N GLY A 50 5.24 -24.88 40.43
CA GLY A 50 5.81 -25.70 39.37
C GLY A 50 4.95 -25.69 38.10
N ILE A 51 3.63 -25.85 38.23
CA ILE A 51 2.70 -25.79 37.09
C ILE A 51 2.66 -24.40 36.48
N SER A 52 2.59 -23.30 37.25
CA SER A 52 2.57 -21.93 36.73
C SER A 52 3.91 -21.50 36.13
N GLU A 53 5.03 -22.07 36.58
CA GLU A 53 6.35 -21.82 36.00
C GLU A 53 6.54 -22.64 34.71
N ILE A 54 5.93 -23.83 34.61
CA ILE A 54 5.85 -24.61 33.37
C ILE A 54 4.88 -23.94 32.38
N GLU A 55 3.68 -23.57 32.79
CA GLU A 55 2.70 -22.82 31.99
C GLU A 55 3.25 -21.46 31.58
N GLY A 56 3.99 -20.76 32.44
CA GLY A 56 4.71 -19.52 32.13
C GLY A 56 5.76 -19.74 31.04
N LYS A 57 6.65 -20.73 31.18
CA LYS A 57 7.67 -21.06 30.16
C LYS A 57 7.08 -21.63 28.88
N VAL A 58 5.93 -22.30 28.95
CA VAL A 58 5.19 -22.80 27.78
C VAL A 58 4.46 -21.65 27.08
N ALA A 59 3.97 -20.65 27.82
CA ALA A 59 3.35 -19.43 27.31
C ALA A 59 4.38 -18.48 26.69
N GLU A 60 5.49 -18.18 27.38
CA GLU A 60 6.65 -17.47 26.84
C GLU A 60 7.15 -18.18 25.56
N GLY A 61 7.40 -19.48 25.67
CA GLY A 61 7.79 -20.30 24.53
C GLY A 61 6.69 -20.56 23.49
N SER A 62 5.45 -20.10 23.67
CA SER A 62 4.42 -20.07 22.61
C SER A 62 4.31 -18.70 21.97
N ASP A 63 4.37 -17.62 22.76
CA ASP A 63 4.46 -16.24 22.26
C ASP A 63 5.70 -16.08 21.37
N GLU A 64 6.89 -16.53 21.83
CA GLU A 64 8.12 -16.50 21.04
C GLU A 64 7.98 -17.27 19.71
N ARG A 65 7.36 -18.45 19.72
CA ARG A 65 7.16 -19.25 18.49
C ARG A 65 6.11 -18.67 17.55
N GLU A 66 5.07 -18.03 18.07
CA GLU A 66 4.04 -17.37 17.27
C GLU A 66 4.55 -16.03 16.70
N GLN A 67 5.41 -15.34 17.45
CA GLN A 67 6.10 -14.12 17.03
C GLN A 67 7.17 -14.40 15.96
N ASP A 68 8.02 -15.43 16.15
CA ASP A 68 8.95 -15.94 15.14
C ASP A 68 8.22 -16.36 13.85
N ALA A 69 7.09 -17.07 13.98
CA ALA A 69 6.29 -17.47 12.83
C ALA A 69 5.69 -16.26 12.09
N SER A 70 5.24 -15.24 12.82
CA SER A 70 4.71 -13.99 12.26
C SER A 70 5.80 -13.16 11.54
N GLU A 71 7.00 -13.05 12.12
CA GLU A 71 8.14 -12.36 11.51
C GLU A 71 8.66 -13.11 10.28
N PHE A 72 8.71 -14.44 10.34
CA PHE A 72 9.06 -15.28 9.18
C PHE A 72 8.02 -15.18 8.06
N GLN A 73 6.73 -15.22 8.38
CA GLN A 73 5.65 -15.04 7.40
C GLN A 73 5.67 -13.64 6.75
N THR A 74 5.96 -12.61 7.54
CA THR A 74 6.15 -11.22 7.07
C THR A 74 7.40 -11.07 6.20
N SER A 75 8.46 -11.82 6.49
CA SER A 75 9.67 -11.85 5.67
C SER A 75 9.42 -12.55 4.34
N LEU A 76 8.70 -13.68 4.34
CA LEU A 76 8.32 -14.40 3.14
C LEU A 76 7.40 -13.59 2.22
N SER A 77 6.42 -12.84 2.75
CA SER A 77 5.55 -11.99 1.92
C SER A 77 6.35 -10.89 1.22
N ARG A 78 7.24 -10.19 1.94
CA ARG A 78 8.11 -9.16 1.37
C ARG A 78 9.07 -9.69 0.30
N VAL A 79 9.55 -10.93 0.42
CA VAL A 79 10.35 -11.58 -0.62
C VAL A 79 9.48 -11.94 -1.83
N ALA A 80 8.32 -12.57 -1.62
CA ALA A 80 7.41 -12.95 -2.68
C ALA A 80 6.90 -11.74 -3.49
N ASP A 81 6.61 -10.62 -2.84
CA ASP A 81 6.19 -9.38 -3.52
C ASP A 81 7.34 -8.77 -4.35
N ARG A 82 8.58 -8.87 -3.86
CA ARG A 82 9.77 -8.43 -4.60
C ARG A 82 10.06 -9.29 -5.83
N GLU A 83 9.78 -10.59 -5.79
CA GLU A 83 9.90 -11.49 -6.96
C GLU A 83 8.79 -11.25 -7.99
N LYS A 84 7.57 -10.92 -7.54
CA LYS A 84 6.43 -10.60 -8.43
C LYS A 84 6.56 -9.23 -9.10
N LEU A 85 7.16 -8.24 -8.43
CA LEU A 85 7.18 -6.85 -8.91
C LEU A 85 7.71 -6.69 -10.36
N PRO A 86 8.83 -7.30 -10.78
CA PRO A 86 9.29 -7.22 -12.18
C PRO A 86 8.28 -7.79 -13.19
N LEU A 87 7.55 -8.86 -12.82
CA LEU A 87 6.56 -9.49 -13.68
C LEU A 87 5.29 -8.63 -13.80
N LEU A 88 4.86 -7.98 -12.70
CA LEU A 88 3.75 -7.03 -12.69
C LEU A 88 4.08 -5.80 -13.55
N LEU A 89 5.30 -5.26 -13.43
CA LEU A 89 5.76 -4.13 -14.23
C LEU A 89 5.85 -4.48 -15.72
N ASP A 90 6.32 -5.68 -16.09
CA ASP A 90 6.33 -6.09 -17.50
C ASP A 90 4.91 -6.33 -18.04
N LYS A 91 4.00 -6.90 -17.25
CA LYS A 91 2.57 -7.03 -17.64
C LYS A 91 1.92 -5.66 -17.87
N ALA A 92 2.15 -4.70 -16.98
CA ALA A 92 1.70 -3.32 -17.15
C ALA A 92 2.32 -2.66 -18.39
N ARG A 93 3.60 -2.91 -18.70
CA ARG A 93 4.27 -2.47 -19.93
C ARG A 93 3.62 -3.04 -21.20
N GLN A 94 3.30 -4.34 -21.21
CA GLN A 94 2.62 -4.98 -22.33
C GLN A 94 1.22 -4.37 -22.56
N PHE A 95 0.44 -4.17 -21.50
CA PHE A 95 -0.88 -3.55 -21.56
C PHE A 95 -0.84 -2.08 -22.02
N ALA A 96 0.13 -1.30 -21.53
CA ALA A 96 0.36 0.06 -22.03
C ALA A 96 0.72 0.07 -23.53
N GLY A 97 1.52 -0.89 -24.00
CA GLY A 97 1.80 -1.09 -25.43
C GLY A 97 0.53 -1.34 -26.23
N HIS A 98 -0.27 -2.35 -25.87
CA HIS A 98 -1.54 -2.66 -26.54
C HIS A 98 -2.53 -1.48 -26.54
N TYR A 99 -2.56 -0.67 -25.49
CA TYR A 99 -3.37 0.55 -25.46
C TYR A 99 -2.88 1.57 -26.49
N ILE A 100 -1.57 1.85 -26.55
CA ILE A 100 -0.96 2.79 -27.50
C ILE A 100 -1.17 2.31 -28.94
N ASP A 101 -0.89 1.05 -29.23
CA ASP A 101 -1.00 0.46 -30.58
C ASP A 101 -2.44 0.47 -31.12
N SER A 102 -3.44 0.46 -30.22
CA SER A 102 -4.86 0.50 -30.60
C SER A 102 -5.46 1.92 -30.65
N LEU A 103 -4.69 2.97 -30.33
CA LEU A 103 -5.23 4.34 -30.29
C LEU A 103 -5.86 4.78 -31.63
N GLU A 104 -5.21 4.49 -32.76
CA GLU A 104 -5.66 4.96 -34.08
C GLU A 104 -7.06 4.46 -34.46
N GLU A 105 -7.41 3.23 -34.06
CA GLU A 105 -8.68 2.58 -34.42
C GLU A 105 -9.80 2.84 -33.39
N ARG A 106 -9.46 3.30 -32.18
CA ARG A 106 -10.42 3.46 -31.07
C ARG A 106 -11.33 4.69 -31.24
N PRO A 107 -12.61 4.61 -30.82
CA PRO A 107 -13.45 5.79 -30.68
C PRO A 107 -12.86 6.75 -29.65
N VAL A 108 -13.07 8.06 -29.86
CA VAL A 108 -12.53 9.10 -28.96
C VAL A 108 -13.20 9.08 -27.60
N PHE A 109 -14.51 8.85 -27.57
CA PHE A 109 -15.30 8.67 -26.36
C PHE A 109 -15.72 7.19 -26.25
N PRO A 110 -15.69 6.59 -25.04
CA PRO A 110 -16.12 5.21 -24.84
C PRO A 110 -17.56 4.94 -25.30
N GLY A 111 -17.80 3.73 -25.82
CA GLY A 111 -19.16 3.28 -26.11
C GLY A 111 -19.92 2.89 -24.84
N GLU A 112 -21.26 2.94 -24.91
CA GLU A 112 -22.18 2.62 -23.80
C GLU A 112 -21.83 1.30 -23.11
N LYS A 113 -21.64 0.21 -23.87
CA LYS A 113 -21.22 -1.10 -23.35
C LYS A 113 -19.92 -1.05 -22.51
N SER A 114 -18.96 -0.20 -22.88
CA SER A 114 -17.69 -0.06 -22.12
C SER A 114 -17.90 0.71 -20.82
N LEU A 115 -18.81 1.69 -20.81
CA LEU A 115 -19.21 2.41 -19.60
C LEU A 115 -20.05 1.52 -18.67
N GLU A 116 -20.97 0.72 -19.21
CA GLU A 116 -21.74 -0.28 -18.45
C GLU A 116 -20.82 -1.32 -17.77
N ALA A 117 -19.79 -1.80 -18.48
CA ALA A 117 -18.84 -2.77 -17.96
C ALA A 117 -18.11 -2.28 -16.70
N MET A 118 -17.90 -0.95 -16.53
CA MET A 118 -17.28 -0.38 -15.33
C MET A 118 -18.04 -0.68 -14.04
N HIS A 119 -19.34 -1.01 -14.10
CA HIS A 119 -20.09 -1.45 -12.91
C HIS A 119 -19.54 -2.74 -12.30
N ALA A 120 -18.81 -3.57 -13.06
CA ALA A 120 -18.14 -4.76 -12.53
C ALA A 120 -16.97 -4.43 -11.58
N LEU A 121 -16.46 -3.19 -11.59
CA LEU A 121 -15.43 -2.72 -10.65
C LEU A 121 -16.05 -2.06 -9.38
N VAL A 122 -17.38 -2.00 -9.27
CA VAL A 122 -18.08 -1.44 -8.11
C VAL A 122 -18.46 -2.56 -7.15
N GLU A 123 -17.45 -3.11 -6.47
CA GLU A 123 -17.60 -4.16 -5.47
C GLU A 123 -17.28 -3.66 -4.04
N PRO A 124 -17.76 -4.36 -2.99
CA PRO A 124 -17.31 -4.12 -1.62
C PRO A 124 -15.80 -4.39 -1.49
N LEU A 125 -15.12 -3.67 -0.58
CA LEU A 125 -13.71 -3.93 -0.27
C LEU A 125 -13.54 -5.40 0.19
N PRO A 126 -12.67 -6.21 -0.44
CA PRO A 126 -12.53 -7.61 -0.10
C PRO A 126 -11.87 -7.81 1.26
N GLU A 127 -12.28 -8.86 1.98
CA GLU A 127 -11.73 -9.22 3.31
C GLU A 127 -10.30 -9.78 3.23
N ASN A 128 -9.86 -10.21 2.04
CA ASN A 128 -8.56 -10.84 1.79
C ASN A 128 -7.86 -10.16 0.60
N PRO A 129 -6.52 -10.20 0.50
CA PRO A 129 -5.80 -9.66 -0.65
C PRO A 129 -6.17 -10.35 -1.96
N SER A 130 -6.44 -9.55 -3.00
CA SER A 130 -6.64 -10.02 -4.37
C SER A 130 -5.32 -10.41 -5.04
N ASP A 131 -5.37 -11.28 -6.06
CA ASP A 131 -4.21 -11.53 -6.92
C ASP A 131 -3.86 -10.26 -7.73
N PRO A 132 -2.66 -9.67 -7.57
CA PRO A 132 -2.28 -8.46 -8.30
C PRO A 132 -2.23 -8.65 -9.81
N PHE A 133 -2.03 -9.88 -10.32
CA PHE A 133 -2.08 -10.13 -11.76
C PHE A 133 -3.49 -10.04 -12.31
N LEU A 134 -4.49 -10.50 -11.55
CA LEU A 134 -5.92 -10.40 -11.89
C LEU A 134 -6.41 -8.95 -11.85
N VAL A 135 -5.94 -8.15 -10.88
CA VAL A 135 -6.24 -6.71 -10.84
C VAL A 135 -5.76 -6.00 -12.11
N LEU A 136 -4.55 -6.32 -12.60
CA LEU A 136 -4.07 -5.76 -13.87
C LEU A 136 -4.92 -6.25 -15.07
N ASP A 137 -5.37 -7.51 -15.08
CA ASP A 137 -6.26 -8.01 -16.14
C ASP A 137 -7.61 -7.27 -16.15
N GLN A 138 -8.25 -7.09 -14.98
CA GLN A 138 -9.50 -6.34 -14.85
C GLN A 138 -9.36 -4.89 -15.32
N LEU A 139 -8.24 -4.22 -14.99
CA LEU A 139 -7.97 -2.85 -15.46
C LEU A 139 -7.78 -2.78 -16.97
N GLN A 140 -7.17 -3.79 -17.59
CA GLN A 140 -7.00 -3.85 -19.05
C GLN A 140 -8.28 -4.24 -19.79
N GLU A 141 -9.07 -5.18 -19.26
CA GLU A 141 -10.30 -5.68 -19.89
C GLU A 141 -11.47 -4.69 -19.73
N ILE A 142 -11.68 -4.16 -18.52
CA ILE A 142 -12.83 -3.32 -18.19
C ILE A 142 -12.44 -1.83 -18.24
N GLY A 143 -11.31 -1.48 -17.62
CA GLY A 143 -10.87 -0.09 -17.49
C GLY A 143 -10.44 0.53 -18.82
N ALA A 144 -9.51 -0.07 -19.55
CA ALA A 144 -8.93 0.54 -20.76
C ALA A 144 -9.94 0.86 -21.87
N PRO A 145 -11.01 0.06 -22.14
CA PRO A 145 -12.08 0.43 -23.06
C PRO A 145 -12.94 1.63 -22.61
N ALA A 146 -12.99 1.91 -21.31
CA ALA A 146 -13.75 3.01 -20.71
C ALA A 146 -12.96 4.33 -20.60
N VAL A 147 -11.72 4.40 -21.10
CA VAL A 147 -10.89 5.62 -21.10
C VAL A 147 -11.12 6.44 -22.38
N VAL A 148 -11.30 7.76 -22.23
CA VAL A 148 -11.34 8.74 -23.33
C VAL A 148 -9.95 8.84 -23.97
N THR A 149 -9.84 8.63 -25.29
CA THR A 149 -8.53 8.65 -25.98
C THR A 149 -8.10 10.09 -26.31
N GLN A 150 -7.42 10.73 -25.35
CA GLN A 150 -6.99 12.13 -25.47
C GLN A 150 -5.68 12.32 -26.28
N THR A 151 -4.83 11.30 -26.37
CA THR A 151 -3.43 11.42 -26.84
C THR A 151 -3.23 11.20 -28.34
N ASP A 152 -4.29 10.89 -29.09
CA ASP A 152 -4.22 10.45 -30.50
C ASP A 152 -4.64 11.55 -31.52
N GLY A 153 -4.55 12.83 -31.13
CA GLY A 153 -4.83 13.97 -32.02
C GLY A 153 -6.29 14.16 -32.45
N ARG A 154 -7.19 13.20 -32.22
CA ARG A 154 -8.63 13.26 -32.54
C ARG A 154 -9.51 13.90 -31.46
N TYR A 155 -8.95 14.18 -30.27
CA TYR A 155 -9.69 14.77 -29.15
C TYR A 155 -9.47 16.28 -29.06
N PHE A 156 -10.55 17.05 -29.19
CA PHE A 156 -10.54 18.53 -29.26
C PHE A 156 -11.23 19.20 -28.05
N GLY A 157 -11.47 18.46 -26.97
CA GLY A 157 -12.11 18.99 -25.77
C GLY A 157 -11.13 19.60 -24.77
N PHE A 158 -11.44 20.78 -24.24
CA PHE A 158 -10.65 21.48 -23.20
C PHE A 158 -9.14 21.66 -23.56
N VAL A 159 -8.32 22.00 -22.56
CA VAL A 159 -6.86 22.08 -22.68
C VAL A 159 -6.24 21.14 -21.65
N ASN A 160 -6.05 19.88 -22.02
CA ASN A 160 -5.58 18.81 -21.12
C ASN A 160 -4.05 18.63 -21.14
N GLY A 161 -3.34 19.33 -22.02
CA GLY A 161 -1.93 19.10 -22.30
C GLY A 161 -1.70 17.86 -23.16
N GLY A 162 -0.44 17.46 -23.31
CA GLY A 162 -0.02 16.27 -24.04
C GLY A 162 1.21 15.63 -23.39
N ILE A 163 1.53 14.40 -23.77
CA ILE A 163 2.63 13.63 -23.21
C ILE A 163 3.74 13.44 -24.24
N LEU A 164 4.98 13.76 -23.87
CA LEU A 164 6.16 13.40 -24.65
C LEU A 164 6.58 11.96 -24.28
N PRO A 165 6.96 11.09 -25.24
CA PRO A 165 7.31 9.69 -24.95
C PRO A 165 8.41 9.54 -23.88
N VAL A 166 9.45 10.37 -23.94
CA VAL A 166 10.52 10.42 -22.93
C VAL A 166 10.01 10.89 -21.56
N GLY A 167 9.01 11.76 -21.53
CA GLY A 167 8.36 12.22 -20.29
C GLY A 167 7.50 11.15 -19.63
N LEU A 168 6.85 10.29 -20.42
CA LEU A 168 6.12 9.12 -19.90
C LEU A 168 7.08 8.11 -19.28
N ALA A 169 8.16 7.76 -20.01
CA ALA A 169 9.19 6.85 -19.51
C ALA A 169 9.88 7.38 -18.24
N ALA A 170 10.20 8.68 -18.19
CA ALA A 170 10.77 9.31 -17.01
C ALA A 170 9.80 9.33 -15.81
N ARG A 171 8.48 9.45 -16.04
CA ARG A 171 7.48 9.32 -14.98
C ARG A 171 7.49 7.93 -14.36
N TRP A 172 7.50 6.87 -15.18
CA TRP A 172 7.61 5.49 -14.68
C TRP A 172 8.87 5.27 -13.83
N MET A 173 9.99 5.87 -14.20
CA MET A 173 11.21 5.82 -13.37
C MET A 173 11.03 6.55 -12.03
N ALA A 174 10.40 7.73 -12.03
CA ALA A 174 10.13 8.50 -10.82
C ALA A 174 9.15 7.77 -9.87
N ASP A 175 8.11 7.15 -10.42
CA ASP A 175 7.13 6.36 -9.66
C ASP A 175 7.81 5.14 -9.00
N VAL A 176 8.76 4.48 -9.69
CA VAL A 176 9.56 3.37 -9.14
C VAL A 176 10.59 3.82 -8.09
N TRP A 177 11.03 5.08 -8.11
CA TRP A 177 11.93 5.63 -7.08
C TRP A 177 11.20 5.97 -5.77
N ASP A 178 9.88 6.19 -5.82
CA ASP A 178 8.99 6.43 -4.67
C ASP A 178 9.57 7.37 -3.59
N GLN A 179 10.10 8.52 -4.03
CA GLN A 179 10.68 9.52 -3.13
C GLN A 179 9.63 10.54 -2.70
N ASN A 180 9.31 10.59 -1.40
CA ASN A 180 8.56 11.70 -0.84
C ASN A 180 9.46 12.95 -0.77
N THR A 181 9.03 14.02 -1.43
CA THR A 181 9.81 15.24 -1.67
C THR A 181 9.44 16.42 -0.76
N ALA A 182 8.66 16.19 0.30
CA ALA A 182 8.21 17.25 1.21
C ALA A 182 9.37 18.00 1.91
N HIS A 183 10.46 17.29 2.21
CA HIS A 183 11.62 17.80 2.94
C HIS A 183 12.95 17.38 2.30
N TYR A 184 14.03 18.10 2.59
CA TYR A 184 15.38 17.79 2.11
C TYR A 184 15.96 16.51 2.72
N VAL A 185 15.52 16.16 3.93
CA VAL A 185 15.78 14.90 4.63
C VAL A 185 14.46 14.44 5.22
N MET A 186 14.23 13.14 5.19
CA MET A 186 13.09 12.45 5.80
C MET A 186 13.67 11.29 6.63
N SER A 187 13.16 11.13 7.85
CA SER A 187 13.71 10.22 8.89
C SER A 187 12.61 9.41 9.55
#